data_AF-A0A2U2X9S8-F1
#
_entry.id   AF-A0A2U2X9S8-F1
#
_cell.length_a   1.000
_cell.length_b   1.000
_cell.length_c   1.000
_cell.angle_alpha   90.00
_cell.angle_beta   90.00
_cell.angle_gamma   90.00
#
_symmetry.space_group_name_H-M   'P 1'
#
loop_
_entity.id
_entity.type
_entity.pdbx_description
1 polymer ?
#
loop_
_entity_poly.entity_id
_entity_poly.type
_entity_poly.pdbx_seq_one_letter_code
_entity_poly.pdbx_strand_id
1 'polypeptide(L)' 'MIIQVQKSIQFTLSLLIMKKIIPIEEGDYYLTPEGYRCFTEQYHLKRGYCCESGCRHCPYGYNKATNSIKK' A
#
# COMPACT_ATOMS: atom_id res chain seq x y z
N MET A 1 25.37 -8.63 32.97
CA MET A 1 24.25 -9.26 32.22
C MET A 1 23.05 -8.33 31.96
N ILE A 2 23.06 -7.05 32.39
CA ILE A 2 21.90 -6.14 32.26
C ILE A 2 21.90 -5.38 30.91
N ILE A 3 23.08 -5.21 30.28
CA ILE A 3 23.26 -4.40 29.05
C ILE A 3 22.71 -5.11 27.79
N GLN A 4 22.67 -6.44 27.76
CA GLN A 4 22.14 -7.20 26.60
C GLN A 4 20.60 -7.14 26.53
N VAL A 5 19.92 -6.99 27.67
CA VAL A 5 18.44 -6.86 27.74
C VAL A 5 17.99 -5.47 27.27
N GLN A 6 18.78 -4.43 27.48
CA GLN A 6 18.43 -3.08 27.03
C GLN A 6 18.53 -2.93 25.49
N LYS A 7 19.43 -3.68 24.83
CA LYS A 7 19.55 -3.71 23.37
C LYS A 7 18.40 -4.44 22.68
N SER A 8 17.82 -5.48 23.30
CA SER A 8 16.65 -6.18 22.74
C SER A 8 15.36 -5.36 22.86
N ILE A 9 15.20 -4.58 23.93
CA ILE A 9 14.05 -3.67 24.12
C ILE A 9 14.10 -2.49 23.13
N GLN A 10 15.28 -1.93 22.86
CA GLN A 10 15.46 -0.89 21.83
C GLN A 10 15.10 -1.41 20.43
N PHE A 11 15.35 -2.70 20.17
CA PHE A 11 15.12 -3.34 18.87
C PHE A 11 13.66 -3.68 18.61
N THR A 12 12.88 -4.01 19.65
CA THR A 12 11.43 -4.27 19.50
C THR A 12 10.61 -2.98 19.40
N LEU A 13 11.03 -1.90 20.06
CA LEU A 13 10.31 -0.62 20.04
C LEU A 13 10.38 0.09 18.68
N SER A 14 11.47 -0.10 17.92
CA SER A 14 11.64 0.52 16.59
C SER A 14 10.70 -0.04 15.52
N LEU A 15 10.20 -1.27 15.71
CA LEU A 15 9.37 -1.97 14.72
C LEU A 15 7.93 -1.43 14.63
N LEU A 16 7.44 -0.75 15.67
CA LEU A 16 6.07 -0.24 15.75
C LEU A 16 5.85 1.10 15.02
N ILE A 17 6.92 1.82 14.62
CA ILE A 17 6.83 3.22 14.17
C ILE A 17 6.61 3.36 12.64
N MET A 18 6.80 2.31 11.84
CA MET A 18 7.00 2.44 10.39
C MET A 18 5.83 1.97 9.51
N LYS A 19 4.60 1.85 10.05
CA LYS A 19 3.43 1.47 9.24
C LYS A 19 2.50 2.68 9.05
N LYS A 20 2.76 3.45 7.98
CA LYS A 20 1.86 4.54 7.57
C LYS A 20 0.53 3.95 7.10
N ILE A 21 -0.50 4.03 7.94
CA ILE A 21 -1.87 3.64 7.61
C ILE A 21 -2.48 4.76 6.77
N ILE A 22 -2.94 4.43 5.57
CA ILE A 22 -3.60 5.36 4.67
C ILE A 22 -5.11 5.26 4.95
N PRO A 23 -5.77 6.29 5.47
CA PRO A 23 -7.22 6.26 5.65
C PRO A 23 -7.91 6.25 4.30
N ILE A 24 -8.87 5.33 4.14
CA ILE A 24 -9.69 5.20 2.93
C ILE A 24 -10.85 6.18 3.07
N GLU A 25 -11.04 7.04 2.07
CA GLU A 25 -12.12 8.04 2.02
C GLU A 25 -13.23 7.63 1.05
N GLU A 26 -14.37 8.32 1.13
CA GLU A 26 -15.49 8.14 0.19
C GLU A 26 -15.06 8.63 -1.21
N GLY A 27 -14.84 7.68 -2.14
CA GLY A 27 -14.34 7.95 -3.51
C GLY A 27 -13.08 7.16 -3.89
N ASP A 28 -12.34 6.65 -2.91
CA ASP A 28 -11.17 5.78 -3.13
C ASP A 28 -11.55 4.40 -3.68
N TYR A 29 -12.79 3.99 -3.46
CA TYR A 29 -13.34 2.73 -3.95
C TYR A 29 -14.84 2.85 -4.21
N TYR A 30 -15.34 1.96 -5.06
CA TYR A 30 -16.78 1.75 -5.25
C TYR A 30 -17.13 0.28 -4.98
N LEU A 31 -18.39 0.04 -4.64
CA LEU A 31 -18.93 -1.30 -4.47
C LEU A 31 -19.51 -1.79 -5.79
N THR A 32 -19.07 -2.96 -6.25
CA THR A 32 -19.72 -3.64 -7.38
C THR A 32 -21.05 -4.24 -6.92
N PRO A 33 -22.00 -4.52 -7.83
CA PRO A 33 -23.25 -5.21 -7.50
C PRO A 33 -23.02 -6.60 -6.87
N GLU A 34 -21.84 -7.19 -7.09
CA GLU A 34 -21.44 -8.47 -6.50
C GLU A 34 -20.88 -8.32 -5.07
N GLY A 35 -20.77 -7.09 -4.57
CA GLY A 35 -20.26 -6.78 -3.22
C GLY A 35 -18.75 -6.60 -3.12
N TYR A 36 -18.02 -6.49 -4.24
CA TYR A 36 -16.57 -6.28 -4.22
C TYR A 36 -16.22 -4.80 -4.10
N ARG A 37 -15.18 -4.49 -3.31
CA ARG A 37 -14.57 -3.16 -3.27
C ARG A 37 -13.57 -3.03 -4.41
N CYS A 38 -13.92 -2.22 -5.40
CA CYS A 38 -13.02 -1.88 -6.49
C CYS A 38 -12.37 -0.53 -6.21
N PHE A 39 -11.04 -0.51 -6.08
CA PHE A 39 -10.28 0.72 -5.91
C PHE A 39 -10.23 1.55 -7.20
N THR A 40 -10.30 2.86 -7.03
CA THR A 40 -10.20 3.84 -8.10
C THR A 40 -8.75 4.31 -8.28
N GLU A 41 -8.52 5.07 -9.34
CA GLU A 41 -7.22 5.69 -9.60
C GLU A 41 -6.78 6.62 -8.44
N GLN A 42 -7.74 7.31 -7.79
CA GLN A 42 -7.48 8.24 -6.69
C GLN A 42 -6.77 7.55 -5.52
N TYR A 43 -7.26 6.38 -5.12
CA TYR A 43 -6.63 5.58 -4.07
C TYR A 43 -5.20 5.17 -4.42
N HIS A 44 -4.97 4.81 -5.69
CA HIS A 44 -3.64 4.44 -6.16
C HIS A 44 -2.67 5.63 -6.17
N LEU A 45 -3.14 6.84 -6.49
CA LEU A 45 -2.35 8.08 -6.38
C LEU A 45 -2.06 8.43 -4.91
N LYS A 46 -3.05 8.30 -4.02
CA LYS A 46 -2.91 8.56 -2.57
C LYS A 46 -1.87 7.64 -1.91
N ARG A 47 -1.79 6.39 -2.38
CA ARG A 47 -0.77 5.42 -1.96
C ARG A 47 0.65 5.83 -2.38
N GLY A 48 0.78 6.55 -3.50
CA GLY A 48 2.04 7.14 -3.95
C GLY A 48 3.03 6.17 -4.59
N TYR A 49 2.67 4.91 -4.83
CA TYR A 49 3.51 3.95 -5.56
C TYR A 49 2.70 2.91 -6.32
N CYS A 50 3.28 2.41 -7.42
CA CYS A 50 2.73 1.27 -8.16
C CYS A 50 3.01 -0.04 -7.42
N CYS A 51 1.99 -0.88 -7.26
CA CYS A 51 2.12 -2.18 -6.59
C CYS A 51 2.29 -3.36 -7.54
N GLU A 52 2.49 -3.10 -8.83
CA GLU A 52 2.79 -4.11 -9.87
C GLU A 52 1.76 -5.25 -9.97
N SER A 53 0.55 -5.02 -9.44
CA SER A 53 -0.51 -6.02 -9.38
C SER A 53 -1.35 -6.08 -10.66
N GLY A 54 -1.12 -5.18 -11.63
CA GLY A 54 -1.89 -5.11 -12.86
C GLY A 54 -3.33 -4.59 -12.66
N CYS A 55 -3.50 -3.56 -11.84
CA CYS A 55 -4.81 -2.96 -11.56
C CYS A 55 -5.46 -2.39 -12.83
N ARG A 56 -6.79 -2.53 -12.97
CA ARG A 56 -7.53 -1.95 -14.11
C ARG A 56 -7.46 -0.42 -14.16
N HIS A 57 -7.50 0.24 -13.01
CA HIS A 57 -7.44 1.70 -12.88
C HIS A 57 -6.04 2.17 -12.47
N CYS A 58 -4.99 1.58 -13.04
CA CYS A 58 -3.61 1.93 -12.66
C CYS A 58 -3.23 3.31 -13.22
N PRO A 59 -2.96 4.35 -12.39
CA PRO A 59 -2.50 5.66 -12.86
C PRO A 59 -1.10 5.62 -13.50
N TYR A 60 -0.34 4.56 -13.23
CA TYR A 60 1.05 4.43 -13.65
C TYR A 60 1.20 3.70 -15.00
N GLY A 61 0.13 3.15 -15.58
CA GLY A 61 0.23 2.41 -16.85
C GLY A 61 1.06 1.13 -16.74
N TYR A 62 1.04 0.47 -15.58
CA TYR A 62 1.77 -0.78 -15.37
C TYR A 62 1.17 -1.92 -16.21
N ASN A 63 2.01 -2.57 -17.00
CA ASN A 63 1.63 -3.72 -17.81
C ASN A 63 2.15 -5.02 -17.18
N LYS A 64 1.22 -5.89 -16.77
CA LYS A 64 1.53 -7.19 -16.13
C LYS A 64 2.30 -8.15 -17.05
N ALA A 65 2.09 -8.08 -18.37
CA ALA A 65 2.74 -8.98 -19.31
C ALA A 65 4.21 -8.63 -19.55
N THR A 66 4.54 -7.34 -19.55
CA THR A 66 5.90 -6.84 -19.80
C THR A 66 6.63 -6.39 -18.53
N ASN A 67 5.98 -6.54 -17.36
CA ASN A 67 6.44 -6.09 -16.04
C ASN A 67 7.11 -4.71 -16.07
N SER A 68 6.46 -3.76 -16.74
CA SER A 68 7.01 -2.42 -16.98
C SER A 68 5.94 -1.34 -16.82
N ILE A 69 6.40 -0.17 -16.37
CA ILE A 69 5.62 1.04 -16.19
C ILE A 69 5.89 1.92 -17.41
N LYS A 70 4.87 2.18 -18.23
CA LYS A 70 4.96 3.08 -19.39
C LYS A 70 4.05 4.27 -19.13
N LYS A 71 4.63 5.41 -18.76
CA LYS A 71 3.91 6.67 -18.61
C LYS A 71 4.50 7.70 -19.56
#